data_AF-C1MYQ0-F1
#
_entry.id   AF-C1MYQ0-F1
#
_cell.length_a   1.000
_cell.length_b   1.000
_cell.length_c   1.000
_cell.angle_alpha   90.00
_cell.angle_beta   90.00
_cell.angle_gamma   90.00
#
_symmetry.space_group_name_H-M   'P 1'
#
loop_
_entity.id
_entity.type
_entity.pdbx_description
1 polymer ?
#
loop_
_entity_poly.entity_id
_entity_poly.type
_entity_poly.pdbx_seq_one_letter_code
_entity_poly.pdbx_strand_id
1 'polypeptide(L)'
;MTILDEKHFLDKSLLAISQFKSKTKAGRAMPFLQMAEKIMRSGAVSKPAWLDAMRAVPPTKRYAGNKPSKIVFPEDRLIRAYYNRHPAARFQPIDLQSKTPHYVRTFALTQLGFMKKKRVSEEVALEMTYDLADQEEIAAEKAAAKGKKFTRRLTPSHNLERNHVSKIQDEEEAAWEASRKAQVDKFMAEQQLARERKLLEYDERRASRDNS
;
A
#
# COMPACT_ATOMS: atom_id res chain seq x y z
N MET A 1 -11.37 50.50 -64.27
CA MET A 1 -12.06 49.87 -63.11
C MET A 1 -11.40 48.54 -62.84
N THR A 2 -10.40 48.51 -61.94
CA THR A 2 -9.86 47.28 -61.35
C THR A 2 -9.45 47.66 -59.94
N ILE A 3 -10.38 47.46 -59.00
CA ILE A 3 -10.18 47.66 -57.57
C ILE A 3 -9.29 46.51 -57.11
N LEU A 4 -8.04 46.84 -56.78
CA LEU A 4 -7.13 45.94 -56.09
C LEU A 4 -7.67 45.75 -54.67
N ASP A 5 -8.38 44.64 -54.45
CA ASP A 5 -8.67 44.13 -53.11
C ASP A 5 -7.35 43.62 -52.50
N GLU A 6 -6.54 44.57 -52.04
CA GLU A 6 -5.39 44.31 -51.19
C GLU A 6 -5.89 43.70 -49.89
N LYS A 7 -5.77 42.37 -49.80
CA LYS A 7 -5.83 41.61 -48.56
C LYS A 7 -4.68 42.06 -47.66
N HIS A 8 -4.82 43.21 -47.01
CA HIS A 8 -4.10 43.55 -45.78
C HIS A 8 -4.70 42.72 -44.65
N PHE A 9 -4.53 41.39 -44.75
CA PHE A 9 -4.60 40.54 -43.58
C PHE A 9 -3.34 40.86 -42.79
N LEU A 10 -3.39 41.95 -42.00
CA LEU A 10 -2.36 42.29 -41.02
C LEU A 10 -1.97 41.01 -40.31
N ASP A 11 -0.75 40.56 -40.53
CA ASP A 11 -0.24 39.28 -40.07
C ASP A 11 -0.14 39.36 -38.54
N LYS A 12 -1.28 39.11 -37.87
CA LYS A 12 -1.42 39.30 -36.43
C LYS A 12 -0.51 38.29 -35.77
N SER A 13 0.56 38.79 -35.17
CA SER A 13 1.52 37.97 -34.46
C SER A 13 0.82 37.10 -33.41
N LEU A 14 1.32 35.88 -33.21
CA LEU A 14 0.86 35.04 -32.12
C LEU A 14 1.30 35.63 -30.77
N LEU A 15 0.48 35.43 -29.74
CA LEU A 15 0.78 35.90 -28.40
C LEU A 15 1.98 35.13 -27.83
N ALA A 16 3.15 35.76 -27.80
CA ALA A 16 4.37 35.17 -27.27
C ALA A 16 4.52 35.40 -25.75
N ILE A 17 5.10 34.43 -25.03
CA ILE A 17 5.37 34.54 -23.58
C ILE A 17 6.26 35.75 -23.25
N SER A 18 7.16 36.13 -24.17
CA SER A 18 8.04 37.29 -24.01
C SER A 18 7.31 38.63 -23.92
N GLN A 19 6.05 38.69 -24.37
CA GLN A 19 5.21 39.89 -24.28
C GLN A 19 4.64 40.08 -22.87
N PHE A 20 4.66 39.04 -22.03
CA PHE A 20 4.26 39.13 -20.64
C PHE A 20 5.42 39.61 -19.77
N LYS A 21 5.35 40.86 -19.31
CA LYS A 21 6.32 41.41 -18.38
C LYS A 21 6.03 40.92 -16.96
N SER A 22 7.04 40.36 -16.29
CA SER A 22 6.91 39.86 -14.91
C SER A 22 6.59 40.96 -13.89
N LYS A 23 6.95 42.22 -14.18
CA LYS A 23 6.71 43.38 -13.32
C LYS A 23 6.29 44.58 -14.17
N THR A 24 5.33 45.36 -13.67
CA THR A 24 5.04 46.70 -14.24
C THR A 24 6.14 47.69 -13.85
N LYS A 25 6.20 48.87 -14.48
CA LYS A 25 7.12 49.96 -14.09
C LYS A 25 6.96 50.36 -12.60
N ALA A 26 5.80 50.10 -12.01
CA ALA A 26 5.49 50.31 -10.60
C ALA A 26 5.85 49.10 -9.70
N GLY A 27 6.58 48.10 -10.20
CA GLY A 27 6.98 46.91 -9.45
C GLY A 27 5.86 45.90 -9.15
N ARG A 28 4.59 46.26 -9.36
CA ARG A 28 3.44 45.37 -9.18
C ARG A 28 3.33 44.38 -10.33
N ALA A 29 3.19 43.09 -10.03
CA ALA A 29 2.84 42.08 -11.02
C ALA A 29 1.34 42.22 -11.34
N MET A 30 0.98 42.41 -12.61
CA MET A 30 -0.42 42.37 -13.02
C MET A 30 -0.87 40.90 -13.16
N PRO A 31 -2.13 40.57 -12.82
CA PRO A 31 -2.70 39.26 -13.09
C PRO A 31 -2.57 38.91 -14.57
N PHE A 32 -2.22 37.65 -14.86
CA PHE A 32 -1.95 37.18 -16.22
C PHE A 32 -3.09 37.48 -17.21
N LEU A 33 -4.34 37.24 -16.82
CA LEU A 33 -5.51 37.52 -17.66
C LEU A 33 -5.66 39.00 -18.00
N GLN A 34 -5.45 39.89 -17.03
CA GLN A 34 -5.51 41.35 -17.27
C GLN A 34 -4.40 41.82 -18.21
N MET A 35 -3.21 41.20 -18.12
CA MET A 35 -2.11 41.50 -19.04
C MET A 35 -2.40 41.01 -20.46
N ALA A 36 -2.94 39.80 -20.62
CA ALA A 36 -3.33 39.26 -21.92
C ALA A 36 -4.39 40.13 -22.60
N GLU A 37 -5.42 40.55 -21.86
CA GLU A 37 -6.46 41.45 -22.38
C GLU A 37 -5.89 42.82 -22.80
N LYS A 38 -4.94 43.35 -22.04
CA LYS A 38 -4.28 44.61 -22.39
C LYS A 38 -3.49 44.51 -23.70
N ILE A 39 -2.75 43.41 -23.90
CA ILE A 39 -2.00 43.15 -25.14
C ILE A 39 -2.97 43.00 -26.31
N MET A 40 -4.10 42.34 -26.11
CA MET A 40 -5.09 42.18 -27.16
C MET A 40 -5.81 43.49 -27.54
N ARG A 41 -6.02 44.39 -26.58
CA ARG A 41 -6.61 45.71 -26.87
C ARG A 41 -5.75 46.57 -27.81
N SER A 42 -4.44 46.30 -27.93
CA SER A 42 -3.58 47.02 -28.89
C SER A 42 -3.75 46.53 -30.34
N GLY A 43 -4.50 45.45 -30.57
CA GLY A 43 -4.80 44.93 -31.92
C GLY A 43 -3.63 44.22 -32.62
N ALA A 44 -2.43 44.22 -32.03
CA ALA A 44 -1.20 43.67 -32.61
C ALA A 44 -1.12 42.14 -32.60
N VAL A 45 -2.00 41.48 -31.83
CA VAL A 45 -1.93 40.05 -31.52
C VAL A 45 -3.28 39.38 -31.75
N SER A 46 -3.25 38.18 -32.35
CA SER A 46 -4.46 37.38 -32.55
C SER A 46 -5.00 36.84 -31.22
N LYS A 47 -6.33 36.70 -31.10
CA LYS A 47 -6.97 36.16 -29.90
C LYS A 47 -6.59 34.68 -29.72
N PRO A 48 -5.95 34.30 -28.61
CA PRO A 48 -5.66 32.90 -28.35
C PRO A 48 -6.91 32.16 -27.89
N ALA A 49 -7.05 30.90 -28.30
CA ALA A 49 -8.21 30.05 -27.98
C ALA A 49 -8.41 29.84 -26.47
N TRP A 50 -7.34 29.83 -25.68
CA TRP A 50 -7.42 29.65 -24.23
C TRP A 50 -7.99 30.85 -23.47
N LEU A 51 -8.04 32.05 -24.06
CA LEU A 51 -8.51 33.25 -23.36
C LEU A 51 -9.98 33.14 -22.98
N ASP A 52 -10.81 32.58 -23.86
CA ASP A 52 -12.24 32.42 -23.58
C ASP A 52 -12.47 31.39 -22.48
N ALA A 53 -11.71 30.30 -22.49
CA ALA A 53 -11.72 29.31 -21.42
C ALA A 53 -11.28 29.92 -20.08
N MET A 54 -10.24 30.76 -20.09
CA MET A 54 -9.73 31.42 -18.88
C MET A 54 -10.67 32.52 -18.36
N ARG A 55 -11.47 33.14 -19.23
CA ARG A 55 -12.53 34.08 -18.84
C ARG A 55 -13.73 33.36 -18.25
N ALA A 56 -14.11 32.23 -18.82
CA ALA A 56 -15.19 31.39 -18.30
C ALA A 56 -14.84 30.84 -16.91
N VAL A 57 -13.59 30.42 -16.71
CA VAL A 57 -13.11 29.86 -15.45
C VAL A 57 -11.81 30.57 -15.01
N PRO A 58 -11.90 31.71 -14.32
CA PRO A 58 -10.72 32.42 -13.83
C PRO A 58 -10.05 31.63 -12.68
N PRO A 59 -8.71 31.62 -12.60
CA PRO A 59 -8.02 30.95 -11.50
C PRO A 59 -8.33 31.63 -10.17
N THR A 60 -8.42 30.83 -9.10
CA THR A 60 -8.65 31.34 -7.74
C THR A 60 -7.55 32.31 -7.32
N LYS A 61 -7.93 33.41 -6.66
CA LYS A 61 -6.98 34.41 -6.17
C LYS A 61 -5.99 33.78 -5.19
N ARG A 62 -4.69 33.99 -5.42
CA ARG A 62 -3.64 33.59 -4.48
C ARG A 62 -3.55 34.61 -3.36
N TYR A 63 -4.00 34.24 -2.17
CA TYR A 63 -3.72 35.01 -0.97
C TYR A 63 -2.34 34.60 -0.45
N ALA A 64 -1.48 35.58 -0.18
CA ALA A 64 -0.26 35.33 0.57
C ALA A 64 -0.68 35.01 2.00
N GLY A 65 -0.77 33.73 2.33
CA GLY A 65 -1.05 33.25 3.68
C GLY A 65 0.24 33.11 4.49
N ASN A 66 0.08 33.07 5.81
CA ASN A 66 1.15 32.65 6.70
C ASN A 66 1.49 31.17 6.47
N LYS A 67 2.69 30.77 6.90
CA LYS A 67 3.12 29.36 6.86
C LYS A 67 2.07 28.48 7.59
N PRO A 68 1.60 27.37 6.99
CA PRO A 68 0.62 26.51 7.62
C PRO A 68 1.18 25.91 8.93
N SER A 69 0.31 25.75 9.93
CA SER A 69 0.67 25.11 11.20
C SER A 69 0.93 23.62 11.00
N LYS A 70 1.71 23.03 11.92
CA LYS A 70 1.97 21.59 11.92
C LYS A 70 0.70 20.84 12.34
N ILE A 71 0.25 19.90 11.51
CA ILE A 71 -0.85 18.99 11.85
C ILE A 71 -0.35 17.99 12.90
N VAL A 72 -1.05 17.88 14.03
CA VAL A 72 -0.73 16.97 15.14
C VAL A 72 -2.00 16.25 15.55
N PHE A 73 -1.91 14.93 15.71
CA PHE A 73 -3.03 14.09 16.15
C PHE A 73 -2.91 13.72 17.63
N PRO A 74 -4.02 13.46 18.35
CA PRO A 74 -3.99 13.07 19.76
C PRO A 74 -3.29 11.72 20.00
N GLU A 75 -3.35 10.79 19.03
CA GLU A 75 -2.67 9.50 19.12
C GLU A 75 -1.15 9.58 18.92
N ASP A 76 -0.60 10.67 18.37
CA ASP A 76 0.83 10.78 18.01
C ASP A 76 1.74 10.60 19.24
N ARG A 77 1.30 11.06 20.42
CA ARG A 77 2.03 10.87 21.68
C ARG A 77 2.11 9.39 22.05
N LEU A 78 1.00 8.66 21.94
CA LEU A 78 0.91 7.24 22.29
C LEU A 78 1.72 6.38 21.32
N ILE A 79 1.71 6.71 20.03
CA ILE A 79 2.53 6.03 19.01
C ILE A 79 4.03 6.18 19.34
N ARG A 80 4.48 7.39 19.72
CA ARG A 80 5.87 7.60 20.14
C ARG A 80 6.22 6.81 21.40
N ALA A 81 5.33 6.80 22.40
CA ALA A 81 5.51 6.03 23.62
C ALA A 81 5.61 4.52 23.33
N TYR A 82 4.78 4.01 22.40
CA TYR A 82 4.84 2.63 21.95
C TYR A 82 6.18 2.27 21.32
N TYR A 83 6.66 3.08 20.36
CA TYR A 83 7.95 2.84 19.71
C TYR A 83 9.17 3.01 20.61
N ASN A 84 9.03 3.74 21.72
CA ASN A 84 10.10 3.84 22.72
C ASN A 84 10.17 2.58 23.58
N ARG A 85 9.04 1.93 23.84
CA ARG A 85 8.97 0.64 24.56
C ARG A 85 9.37 -0.52 23.67
N HIS A 86 8.94 -0.50 22.41
CA HIS A 86 9.16 -1.55 21.42
C HIS A 86 9.95 -1.00 20.23
N PRO A 87 11.29 -0.83 20.34
CA PRO A 87 12.10 -0.28 19.25
C PRO A 87 12.08 -1.17 18.00
N ALA A 88 11.94 -2.49 18.16
CA ALA A 88 11.86 -3.44 17.05
C ALA A 88 10.65 -3.21 16.13
N ALA A 89 9.55 -2.67 16.66
CA ALA A 89 8.34 -2.35 15.89
C ALA A 89 8.58 -1.29 14.81
N ARG A 90 9.64 -0.47 14.92
CA ARG A 90 10.00 0.54 13.91
C ARG A 90 10.45 -0.08 12.59
N PHE A 91 10.93 -1.32 12.62
CA PHE A 91 11.46 -2.02 11.44
C PHE A 91 10.41 -2.88 10.75
N GLN A 92 9.19 -2.94 11.29
CA GLN A 92 8.10 -3.68 10.66
C GLN A 92 7.66 -2.94 9.39
N PRO A 93 7.47 -3.64 8.27
CA PRO A 93 7.07 -3.01 7.02
C PRO A 93 5.66 -2.43 7.14
N ILE A 94 5.46 -1.28 6.51
CA ILE A 94 4.18 -0.57 6.50
C ILE A 94 3.62 -0.62 5.09
N ASP A 95 2.42 -1.18 4.94
CA ASP A 95 1.64 -1.07 3.72
C ASP A 95 1.04 0.33 3.59
N LEU A 96 1.49 1.08 2.58
CA LEU A 96 0.95 2.40 2.27
C LEU A 96 -0.29 2.34 1.37
N GLN A 97 -0.55 1.20 0.72
CA GLN A 97 -1.71 0.99 -0.15
C GLN A 97 -2.93 0.49 0.63
N SER A 98 -2.71 -0.15 1.78
CA SER A 98 -3.80 -0.64 2.62
C SER A 98 -4.74 0.47 3.08
N LYS A 99 -6.05 0.16 3.05
CA LYS A 99 -7.09 1.00 3.67
C LYS A 99 -7.05 0.95 5.19
N THR A 100 -6.47 -0.10 5.77
CA THR A 100 -6.40 -0.27 7.22
C THR A 100 -5.11 0.35 7.75
N PRO A 101 -5.17 1.14 8.83
CA PRO A 101 -3.98 1.75 9.41
C PRO A 101 -3.03 0.68 9.96
N HIS A 102 -1.75 1.03 10.06
CA HIS A 102 -0.74 0.18 10.67
C HIS A 102 -1.11 -0.21 12.11
N TYR A 103 -0.66 -1.38 12.55
CA TYR A 103 -1.07 -1.98 13.81
C TYR A 103 -0.71 -1.13 15.05
N VAL A 104 0.39 -0.38 14.99
CA VAL A 104 0.77 0.56 16.06
C VAL A 104 -0.26 1.67 16.20
N ARG A 105 -0.80 2.15 15.07
CA ARG A 105 -1.83 3.18 15.06
C ARG A 105 -3.16 2.62 15.57
N THR A 106 -3.54 1.39 15.22
CA THR A 106 -4.75 0.75 15.78
C THR A 106 -4.63 0.58 17.29
N PHE A 107 -3.47 0.17 17.79
CA PHE A 107 -3.17 0.07 19.22
C PHE A 107 -3.30 1.44 19.93
N ALA A 108 -2.71 2.49 19.37
CA ALA A 108 -2.82 3.83 19.96
C ALA A 108 -4.27 4.36 19.93
N LEU A 109 -5.03 4.06 18.88
CA LEU A 109 -6.43 4.43 18.77
C LEU A 109 -7.32 3.68 19.76
N THR A 110 -7.06 2.38 20.00
CA THR A 110 -7.80 1.61 21.01
C THR A 110 -7.48 2.11 22.41
N GLN A 111 -6.21 2.41 22.72
CA GLN A 111 -5.80 3.00 23.99
C GLN A 111 -6.49 4.34 24.23
N LEU A 112 -6.45 5.24 23.23
CA LEU A 112 -7.15 6.52 23.27
C LEU A 112 -8.67 6.33 23.45
N GLY A 113 -9.24 5.29 22.83
CA GLY A 113 -10.64 4.90 23.00
C GLY A 113 -10.97 4.50 24.43
N PHE A 114 -10.11 3.73 25.10
CA PHE A 114 -10.28 3.38 26.52
C PHE A 114 -10.17 4.60 27.42
N MET A 115 -9.19 5.47 27.19
CA MET A 115 -9.05 6.72 27.95
C MET A 115 -10.31 7.59 27.83
N LYS A 116 -10.86 7.75 26.61
CA LYS A 116 -12.07 8.57 26.39
C LYS A 116 -13.34 7.93 26.94
N LYS A 117 -13.55 6.64 26.73
CA LYS A 117 -14.80 5.94 27.09
C LYS A 117 -14.86 5.60 28.58
N LYS A 118 -13.77 5.06 29.14
CA LYS A 118 -13.71 4.61 30.54
C LYS A 118 -13.16 5.67 31.49
N ARG A 119 -12.66 6.81 30.97
CA ARG A 119 -12.05 7.91 31.75
C ARG A 119 -10.93 7.43 32.69
N VAL A 120 -10.15 6.46 32.22
CA VAL A 120 -9.02 5.87 32.96
C VAL A 120 -7.73 6.63 32.68
N SER A 121 -6.73 6.44 33.53
CA SER A 121 -5.37 6.93 33.32
C SER A 121 -4.70 6.25 32.10
N GLU A 122 -3.64 6.86 31.58
CA GLU A 122 -2.89 6.37 30.42
C GLU A 122 -2.29 4.97 30.67
N GLU A 123 -1.81 4.71 31.88
CA GLU A 123 -1.21 3.43 32.29
C GLU A 123 -2.24 2.31 32.38
N VAL A 124 -3.38 2.57 33.01
CA VAL A 124 -4.47 1.59 33.09
C VAL A 124 -5.07 1.33 31.70
N ALA A 125 -5.18 2.36 30.87
CA ALA A 125 -5.58 2.20 29.47
C ALA A 125 -4.61 1.33 28.67
N LEU A 126 -3.30 1.47 28.94
CA LEU A 126 -2.26 0.70 28.28
C LEU A 126 -2.36 -0.79 28.64
N GLU A 127 -2.53 -1.11 29.92
CA GLU A 127 -2.68 -2.49 30.39
C GLU A 127 -3.89 -3.16 29.73
N MET A 128 -5.05 -2.48 29.76
CA MET A 128 -6.25 -2.98 29.06
C MET A 128 -6.07 -3.16 27.55
N THR A 129 -5.22 -2.36 26.89
CA THR A 129 -4.91 -2.58 25.47
C THR A 129 -4.02 -3.78 25.23
N TYR A 130 -3.07 -4.06 26.12
CA TYR A 130 -2.26 -5.27 26.03
C TYR A 130 -3.11 -6.51 26.26
N ASP A 131 -3.96 -6.53 27.29
CA ASP A 131 -4.89 -7.64 27.54
C ASP A 131 -5.76 -7.94 26.32
N LEU A 132 -6.25 -6.90 25.65
CA LEU A 132 -7.05 -7.04 24.43
C LEU A 132 -6.20 -7.55 23.27
N ALA A 133 -4.97 -7.07 23.12
CA ALA A 133 -4.06 -7.54 22.09
C ALA A 133 -3.76 -9.04 22.24
N ASP A 134 -3.43 -9.48 23.47
CA ASP A 134 -3.14 -10.88 23.79
C ASP A 134 -4.35 -11.78 23.52
N GLN A 135 -5.55 -11.33 23.91
CA GLN A 135 -6.80 -12.06 23.61
C GLN A 135 -7.05 -12.19 22.11
N GLU A 136 -6.75 -11.15 21.33
CA GLU A 136 -6.89 -11.20 19.87
C GLU A 136 -5.84 -12.13 19.23
N GLU A 137 -4.61 -12.17 19.75
CA GLU A 137 -3.59 -13.11 19.28
C GLU A 137 -3.98 -14.56 19.56
N ILE A 138 -4.41 -14.88 20.78
CA ILE A 138 -4.90 -16.21 21.15
C ILE A 138 -6.10 -16.62 20.27
N ALA A 139 -7.04 -15.68 20.04
CA ALA A 139 -8.19 -15.94 19.18
C ALA A 139 -7.77 -16.18 17.73
N ALA A 140 -6.78 -15.43 17.25
CA ALA A 140 -6.25 -15.56 15.91
C ALA A 140 -5.49 -16.86 15.70
N GLU A 141 -4.69 -17.31 16.66
CA GLU A 141 -4.02 -18.61 16.62
C GLU A 141 -5.03 -19.76 16.59
N LYS A 142 -6.05 -19.71 17.45
CA LYS A 142 -7.13 -20.71 17.45
C LYS A 142 -7.89 -20.75 16.12
N ALA A 143 -8.09 -19.59 15.48
CA ALA A 143 -8.76 -19.51 14.20
C ALA A 143 -7.86 -19.95 13.03
N ALA A 144 -6.55 -19.67 13.10
CA ALA A 144 -5.55 -20.17 12.15
C ALA A 144 -5.42 -21.70 12.23
N ALA A 145 -5.40 -22.27 13.44
CA ALA A 145 -5.42 -23.72 13.66
C ALA A 145 -6.69 -24.39 13.08
N LYS A 146 -7.80 -23.64 13.02
CA LYS A 146 -9.05 -24.07 12.37
C LYS A 146 -9.06 -23.84 10.85
N GLY A 147 -7.96 -23.38 10.25
CA GLY A 147 -7.83 -23.13 8.81
C GLY A 147 -8.54 -21.88 8.31
N LYS A 148 -8.92 -20.93 9.19
CA LYS A 148 -9.54 -19.67 8.75
C LYS A 148 -8.48 -18.74 8.17
N LYS A 149 -8.70 -18.31 6.92
CA LYS A 149 -7.78 -17.44 6.15
C LYS A 149 -7.61 -16.02 6.72
N PHE A 150 -8.54 -15.55 7.54
CA PHE A 150 -8.49 -14.20 8.09
C PHE A 150 -8.91 -14.17 9.56
N THR A 151 -8.06 -13.56 10.37
CA THR A 151 -8.28 -13.36 11.80
C THR A 151 -7.95 -11.92 12.14
N ARG A 152 -8.88 -11.20 12.75
CA ARG A 152 -8.60 -9.84 13.25
C ARG A 152 -7.56 -9.94 14.36
N ARG A 153 -6.41 -9.30 14.16
CA ARG A 153 -5.38 -9.08 15.20
C ARG A 153 -5.26 -7.57 15.39
N LEU A 154 -4.95 -7.13 16.61
CA LEU A 154 -4.63 -5.74 16.90
C LEU A 154 -3.18 -5.41 16.55
N THR A 155 -2.31 -6.41 16.65
CA THR A 155 -0.86 -6.43 16.35
C THR A 155 -0.49 -7.44 15.25
N PRO A 156 -1.17 -7.50 14.09
CA PRO A 156 -0.72 -8.37 13.02
C PRO A 156 0.63 -7.84 12.54
N SER A 157 1.68 -8.68 12.57
CA SER A 157 2.86 -8.40 11.76
C SER A 157 2.36 -8.29 10.33
N HIS A 158 2.57 -7.13 9.73
CA HIS A 158 2.23 -6.96 8.33
C HIS A 158 3.23 -7.77 7.53
N ASN A 159 2.91 -9.04 7.28
CA ASN A 159 3.74 -9.90 6.45
C ASN A 159 3.41 -9.53 5.00
N LEU A 160 4.19 -8.61 4.44
CA LEU A 160 4.20 -8.39 3.00
C LEU A 160 4.43 -9.74 2.33
N GLU A 161 3.82 -9.95 1.16
CA GLU A 161 4.14 -11.12 0.39
C GLU A 161 5.66 -11.14 0.16
N ARG A 162 6.34 -12.21 0.60
CA ARG A 162 7.75 -12.43 0.30
C ARG A 162 7.96 -12.31 -1.21
N ASN A 163 9.17 -11.92 -1.63
CA ASN A 163 9.57 -11.90 -3.04
C ASN A 163 9.03 -13.15 -3.74
N HIS A 164 8.44 -13.02 -4.92
CA HIS A 164 7.84 -14.14 -5.67
C HIS A 164 8.79 -15.34 -5.79
N VAL A 165 10.10 -15.10 -5.84
CA VAL A 165 11.16 -16.12 -5.82
C VAL A 165 11.11 -17.01 -4.57
N SER A 166 10.87 -16.45 -3.38
CA SER A 166 10.78 -17.23 -2.14
C SER A 166 9.53 -18.10 -2.11
N LYS A 167 8.40 -17.64 -2.67
CA LYS A 167 7.20 -18.49 -2.82
C LYS A 167 7.49 -19.69 -3.72
N ILE A 168 8.16 -19.46 -4.85
CA ILE A 168 8.56 -20.52 -5.78
C ILE A 168 9.49 -21.53 -5.10
N GLN A 169 10.48 -21.06 -4.33
CA GLN A 169 11.39 -21.94 -3.59
C GLN A 169 10.68 -22.78 -2.54
N ASP A 170 9.79 -22.18 -1.74
CA ASP A 170 9.00 -22.90 -0.74
C ASP A 170 8.10 -23.98 -1.40
N GLU A 171 7.50 -23.67 -2.55
CA GLU A 171 6.70 -24.61 -3.34
C GLU A 171 7.54 -25.74 -3.97
N GLU A 172 8.71 -25.42 -4.52
CA GLU A 172 9.66 -26.39 -5.08
C GLU A 172 10.22 -27.33 -4.01
N GLU A 173 10.58 -26.80 -2.83
CA GLU A 173 11.09 -27.59 -1.71
C GLU A 173 10.03 -28.57 -1.19
N ALA A 174 8.79 -28.11 -1.03
CA ALA A 174 7.67 -28.98 -0.64
C ALA A 174 7.40 -30.08 -1.68
N ALA A 175 7.46 -29.75 -2.97
CA ALA A 175 7.33 -30.72 -4.05
C ALA A 175 8.50 -31.73 -4.06
N TRP A 176 9.72 -31.25 -3.78
CA TRP A 176 10.90 -32.10 -3.68
C TRP A 176 10.81 -33.06 -2.49
N GLU A 177 10.41 -32.58 -1.31
CA GLU A 177 10.20 -33.43 -0.13
C GLU A 177 9.10 -34.48 -0.36
N ALA A 178 7.99 -34.09 -1.01
CA ALA A 178 6.93 -35.02 -1.36
C ALA A 178 7.43 -36.10 -2.34
N SER A 179 8.23 -35.72 -3.34
CA SER A 179 8.83 -36.66 -4.29
C SER A 179 9.80 -37.62 -3.61
N ARG A 180 10.64 -37.11 -2.69
CA ARG A 180 11.59 -37.89 -1.90
C ARG A 180 10.87 -38.87 -0.98
N LYS A 181 9.81 -38.41 -0.30
CA LYS A 181 8.97 -39.26 0.54
C LYS A 181 8.29 -40.36 -0.27
N ALA A 182 7.71 -40.02 -1.42
CA ALA A 182 7.11 -41.01 -2.32
C ALA A 182 8.13 -42.06 -2.80
N GLN A 183 9.37 -41.65 -3.07
CA GLN A 183 10.44 -42.57 -3.45
C GLN A 183 10.83 -43.52 -2.30
N VAL A 184 10.92 -43.00 -1.07
CA VAL A 184 11.16 -43.80 0.13
C VAL A 184 10.01 -44.77 0.38
N ASP A 185 8.76 -44.31 0.30
CA ASP A 185 7.56 -45.13 0.49
C ASP A 185 7.49 -46.25 -0.55
N LYS A 186 7.82 -45.95 -1.82
CA LYS A 186 7.90 -46.96 -2.89
C LYS A 186 8.97 -48.01 -2.59
N PHE A 187 10.17 -47.59 -2.15
CA PHE A 187 11.24 -48.52 -1.78
C PHE A 187 10.84 -49.42 -0.60
N MET A 188 10.18 -48.86 0.41
CA MET A 188 9.69 -49.62 1.56
C MET A 188 8.59 -50.62 1.17
N ALA A 189 7.67 -50.23 0.28
CA ALA A 189 6.64 -51.11 -0.25
C ALA A 189 7.23 -52.27 -1.07
N GLU A 190 8.24 -52.01 -1.91
CA GLU A 190 8.95 -53.06 -2.66
C GLU A 190 9.66 -54.06 -1.72
N GLN A 191 10.28 -53.57 -0.63
CA GLN A 191 10.88 -54.43 0.40
C GLN A 191 9.84 -55.29 1.13
N GLN A 192 8.67 -54.73 1.44
CA GLN A 192 7.57 -55.47 2.07
C GLN A 192 7.03 -56.55 1.15
N LEU A 193 6.74 -56.22 -0.11
CA LEU A 193 6.31 -57.19 -1.13
C LEU A 193 7.35 -58.30 -1.34
N ALA A 194 8.65 -57.99 -1.32
CA ALA A 194 9.70 -58.98 -1.43
C ALA A 194 9.75 -59.92 -0.22
N ARG A 195 9.47 -59.42 1.00
CA ARG A 195 9.35 -60.25 2.20
C ARG A 195 8.12 -61.15 2.15
N GLU A 196 6.98 -60.62 1.74
CA GLU A 196 5.73 -61.37 1.58
C GLU A 196 5.88 -62.48 0.52
N ARG A 197 6.50 -62.18 -0.63
CA ARG A 197 6.80 -63.19 -1.66
C ARG A 197 7.70 -64.31 -1.13
N LYS A 198 8.75 -63.98 -0.37
CA LYS A 198 9.63 -64.98 0.26
C LYS A 198 8.91 -65.83 1.30
N LEU A 199 7.98 -65.25 2.05
CA LEU A 199 7.14 -65.98 3.01
C LEU A 199 6.22 -66.96 2.28
N LEU A 200 5.53 -66.52 1.23
CA LEU A 200 4.69 -67.38 0.40
C LEU A 200 5.49 -68.53 -0.22
N GLU A 201 6.67 -68.25 -0.78
CA GLU A 201 7.56 -69.28 -1.34
C GLU A 201 8.01 -70.30 -0.27
N TYR A 202 8.26 -69.83 0.96
CA TYR A 202 8.61 -70.70 2.08
C TYR A 202 7.43 -71.61 2.48
N ASP A 203 6.22 -71.05 2.55
CA ASP A 203 5.01 -71.81 2.90
C ASP A 203 4.65 -72.84 1.82
N GLU A 204 4.79 -72.52 0.53
CA GLU A 204 4.63 -73.45 -0.59
C GLU A 204 5.66 -74.60 -0.55
N ARG A 205 6.93 -74.30 -0.25
CA ARG A 205 7.98 -75.32 -0.06
C ARG A 205 7.73 -76.22 1.15
N ARG A 206 7.09 -75.69 2.19
CA ARG A 206 6.70 -76.47 3.37
C ARG A 206 5.52 -77.39 3.04
N ALA A 207 4.49 -76.88 2.38
CA ALA A 207 3.32 -77.64 1.97
C ALA A 207 3.64 -78.77 0.97
N SER A 208 4.61 -78.56 0.08
CA SER A 208 5.09 -79.60 -0.85
C SER A 208 5.94 -80.68 -0.18
N ARG A 209 6.60 -80.39 0.95
CA ARG A 209 7.32 -81.39 1.76
C ARG A 209 6.39 -82.27 2.58
N ASP A 210 5.26 -81.75 3.03
CA ASP A 210 4.28 -82.50 3.83
C ASP A 210 3.36 -83.41 2.97
N ASN A 211 3.40 -83.27 1.63
CA ASN A 211 2.58 -84.03 0.67
C ASN A 211 3.36 -85.12 -0.10
N SER A 212 4.58 -85.48 0.32
CA SER A 212 5.39 -86.60 -0.21
C SER A 212 5.58 -87.70 0.83
#